data_AF-A0A7V0NI39-F1
#
_entry.id   AF-A0A7V0NI39-F1
#
_cell.length_a   1.000
_cell.length_b   1.000
_cell.length_c   1.000
_cell.angle_alpha   90.00
_cell.angle_beta   90.00
_cell.angle_gamma   90.00
#
_symmetry.space_group_name_H-M   'P 1'
#
loop_
_entity.id
_entity.type
_entity.pdbx_description
1 polymer ?
#
loop_
_entity_poly.entity_id
_entity_poly.type
_entity_poly.pdbx_seq_one_letter_code
_entity_poly.pdbx_strand_id
1 'polypeptide(L)'
;MLWVSVGLGLVVSLLFAEFLGLTAGGLVVPGYIALFWNKPVQILGTLVAAFLALVVLKLISAKTFVYGRRRLVLTILLGFIFGSLLRLVAQNLIPPKYI
;
A
#
# COMPACT_ATOMS: atom_id res chain seq x y z
N MET A 1 -17.57 18.29 -5.75
CA MET A 1 -16.42 17.92 -4.88
C MET A 1 -15.60 16.73 -5.40
N LEU A 2 -16.13 15.90 -6.32
CA LEU A 2 -15.40 14.76 -6.89
C LEU A 2 -14.22 15.14 -7.82
N TRP A 3 -14.39 16.16 -8.67
CA TRP A 3 -13.39 16.54 -9.66
C TRP A 3 -12.07 17.06 -9.07
N VAL A 4 -12.13 17.76 -7.93
CA VAL A 4 -10.94 18.27 -7.23
C VAL A 4 -10.13 17.13 -6.63
N SER A 5 -10.78 16.11 -6.06
CA SER A 5 -10.11 14.91 -5.54
C SER A 5 -9.43 14.10 -6.64
N VAL A 6 -10.05 14.01 -7.83
CA VAL A 6 -9.44 13.32 -8.99
C VAL A 6 -8.24 14.10 -9.52
N GLY A 7 -8.35 15.43 -9.64
CA GLY A 7 -7.26 16.30 -10.07
C GLY A 7 -6.05 16.25 -9.12
N LEU A 8 -6.29 16.35 -7.82
CA LEU A 8 -5.22 16.20 -6.80
C LEU A 8 -4.61 14.80 -6.81
N GLY A 9 -5.42 13.75 -6.91
CA GLY A 9 -4.94 12.37 -6.98
C GLY A 9 -4.01 12.15 -8.16
N LEU A 10 -4.32 12.75 -9.33
CA LEU A 10 -3.47 12.69 -10.53
C LEU A 10 -2.16 13.46 -10.37
N VAL A 11 -2.20 14.68 -9.83
CA VAL A 11 -0.99 15.51 -9.65
C VAL A 11 -0.04 14.87 -8.63
N VAL A 12 -0.56 14.37 -7.52
CA VAL A 12 0.25 13.68 -6.51
C VAL A 12 0.82 12.37 -7.08
N SER A 13 0.03 11.63 -7.86
CA SER A 13 0.48 10.42 -8.57
C SER A 13 1.66 10.71 -9.50
N LEU A 14 1.56 11.76 -10.32
CA LEU A 14 2.60 12.19 -11.26
C LEU A 14 3.88 12.64 -10.52
N LEU A 15 3.76 13.48 -9.50
CA LEU A 15 4.90 13.93 -8.71
C LEU A 15 5.61 12.75 -8.03
N PHE A 16 4.87 11.81 -7.44
CA PHE A 16 5.48 10.63 -6.82
C PHE A 16 6.16 9.70 -7.85
N ALA A 17 5.63 9.59 -9.07
CA ALA A 17 6.28 8.84 -10.15
C ALA A 17 7.59 9.50 -10.62
N GLU A 18 7.59 10.83 -10.75
CA GLU A 18 8.75 11.60 -11.19
C GLU A 18 9.87 11.64 -10.12
N PHE A 19 9.50 11.87 -8.85
CA PHE A 19 10.47 12.07 -7.76
C PHE A 19 11.10 10.77 -7.25
N LEU A 20 10.37 9.66 -7.21
CA LEU A 20 10.86 8.43 -6.58
C LEU A 20 11.42 7.41 -7.57
N GLY A 21 11.18 7.55 -8.88
CA GLY A 21 11.61 6.57 -9.90
C GLY A 21 11.06 5.16 -9.70
N LEU A 22 10.18 4.96 -8.70
CA LEU A 22 9.55 3.69 -8.34
C LEU A 22 8.26 3.54 -9.16
N THR A 23 8.43 3.16 -10.42
CA THR A 23 7.41 3.16 -11.48
C THR A 23 6.14 2.34 -11.15
N ALA A 24 6.17 1.45 -10.15
CA ALA A 24 5.03 0.59 -9.80
C ALA A 24 4.48 0.77 -8.37
N GLY A 25 5.28 1.27 -7.41
CA GLY A 25 4.89 1.33 -5.99
C GLY A 25 4.53 2.73 -5.48
N GLY A 26 5.19 3.76 -6.01
CA GLY A 26 5.07 5.14 -5.50
C GLY A 26 3.80 5.85 -5.95
N LEU A 27 3.20 5.45 -7.08
CA LEU A 27 2.04 6.12 -7.69
C LEU A 27 0.70 5.60 -7.16
N VAL A 28 0.61 4.29 -6.90
CA VAL A 28 -0.65 3.62 -6.54
C VAL A 28 -1.08 3.94 -5.11
N VAL A 29 -0.14 3.97 -4.17
CA VAL A 29 -0.40 4.16 -2.73
C VAL A 29 -0.96 5.56 -2.39
N PRO A 30 -0.36 6.68 -2.83
CA PRO A 30 -0.90 8.01 -2.54
C PRO A 30 -2.26 8.26 -3.23
N GLY A 31 -2.49 7.67 -4.41
CA GLY A 31 -3.81 7.68 -5.05
C GLY A 31 -4.90 7.04 -4.19
N TYR A 32 -4.62 5.88 -3.58
CA TYR A 32 -5.55 5.25 -2.64
C TYR A 32 -5.71 6.05 -1.34
N ILE A 33 -4.65 6.68 -0.82
CA ILE A 33 -4.73 7.52 0.38
C ILE A 33 -5.62 8.74 0.14
N ALA A 34 -5.52 9.39 -1.04
CA ALA A 34 -6.38 10.50 -1.40
C ALA A 34 -7.86 10.08 -1.55
N LEU A 35 -8.11 8.89 -2.12
CA LEU A 35 -9.46 8.34 -2.29
C LEU A 35 -10.10 7.98 -0.94
N PHE A 36 -9.31 7.45 -0.01
CA PHE A 36 -9.76 7.03 1.32
C PHE A 36 -9.51 8.09 2.41
N TRP A 37 -9.31 9.35 2.03
CA TRP A 37 -9.10 10.46 2.98
C TRP A 37 -10.19 10.53 4.06
N ASN A 38 -11.43 10.22 3.70
CA ASN A 38 -12.59 10.21 4.60
C ASN A 38 -12.67 8.95 5.48
N LYS A 39 -11.78 7.97 5.30
CA LYS A 39 -11.80 6.66 5.97
C LYS A 39 -10.42 6.39 6.63
N PRO A 40 -10.11 7.02 7.77
CA PRO A 40 -8.79 6.94 8.41
C PRO A 40 -8.41 5.51 8.83
N VAL A 41 -9.39 4.67 9.15
CA VAL A 41 -9.17 3.25 9.49
C VAL A 41 -8.55 2.47 8.33
N GLN A 42 -8.96 2.75 7.09
CA GLN A 42 -8.41 2.09 5.90
C GLN A 42 -6.98 2.54 5.62
N ILE A 43 -6.67 3.82 5.83
CA ILE A 43 -5.30 4.37 5.69
C ILE A 43 -4.36 3.78 6.75
N LEU A 44 -4.81 3.65 8.00
CA LEU A 44 -4.04 3.00 9.04
C LEU A 44 -3.80 1.52 8.72
N GLY A 45 -4.81 0.83 8.17
CA GLY A 45 -4.68 -0.56 7.77
C GLY A 45 -3.61 -0.78 6.69
N THR A 46 -3.58 0.07 5.65
CA THR A 46 -2.56 -0.02 4.60
C THR A 46 -1.16 0.27 5.12
N LEU A 47 -1.00 1.23 6.05
CA LEU A 47 0.26 1.50 6.74
C LEU A 47 0.74 0.28 7.54
N VAL A 48 -0.13 -0.35 8.32
CA VAL A 48 0.19 -1.55 9.10
C VAL A 48 0.59 -2.71 8.19
N ALA A 49 -0.17 -2.95 7.12
CA ALA A 49 0.14 -4.00 6.15
C ALA A 49 1.49 -3.76 5.46
N ALA A 50 1.80 -2.52 5.07
CA ALA A 50 3.08 -2.15 4.48
C ALA A 50 4.23 -2.38 5.46
N PHE A 51 4.05 -2.01 6.74
CA PHE A 51 5.08 -2.20 7.76
C PHE A 51 5.34 -3.69 8.03
N LEU A 52 4.29 -4.52 8.11
CA LEU A 52 4.42 -5.97 8.24
C LEU A 52 5.15 -6.58 7.04
N ALA A 53 4.76 -6.20 5.82
CA ALA A 53 5.43 -6.66 4.61
C ALA A 53 6.92 -6.30 4.61
N LEU A 54 7.28 -5.09 5.05
CA LEU A 54 8.67 -4.64 5.18
C LEU A 54 9.46 -5.45 6.22
N VAL A 55 8.89 -5.66 7.41
CA VAL A 55 9.55 -6.42 8.48
C VAL A 55 9.80 -7.86 8.02
N VAL A 56 8.80 -8.50 7.43
CA VAL A 56 8.92 -9.89 6.95
C VAL A 56 9.88 -9.97 5.78
N LEU A 57 9.86 -9.03 4.84
CA LEU A 57 10.84 -8.96 3.76
C LEU A 57 12.26 -8.82 4.32
N LYS A 58 12.47 -7.99 5.36
CA LYS A 58 13.78 -7.79 5.98
C LYS A 58 14.27 -9.05 6.68
N LEU A 59 13.39 -9.78 7.38
CA LEU A 59 13.71 -11.08 7.99
C LEU A 59 14.07 -12.14 6.94
N ILE A 60 13.30 -12.22 5.84
CA ILE A 60 13.56 -13.15 4.74
C ILE A 60 14.87 -12.78 4.03
N SER A 61 15.09 -11.50 3.76
CA SER A 61 16.29 -10.99 3.10
C SER A 61 17.55 -11.11 3.97
N ALA A 62 17.41 -11.22 5.29
CA ALA A 62 18.53 -11.47 6.19
C ALA A 62 18.99 -12.94 6.13
N LYS A 63 18.08 -13.88 5.88
CA LYS A 63 18.39 -15.32 5.83
C LYS A 63 18.65 -15.84 4.42
N THR A 64 18.14 -15.17 3.41
CA THR A 64 18.28 -15.53 2.00
C THR A 64 18.89 -14.37 1.22
N PHE A 65 19.92 -14.64 0.41
CA PHE A 65 20.60 -13.64 -0.44
C PHE A 65 19.68 -13.16 -1.58
N VAL A 66 18.65 -12.37 -1.26
CA VAL A 66 17.64 -11.89 -2.22
C VAL A 66 18.01 -10.49 -2.69
N TYR A 67 18.73 -10.42 -3.81
CA TYR A 67 19.08 -9.15 -4.47
C TYR A 67 18.39 -9.00 -5.84
N GLY A 68 18.28 -7.75 -6.29
CA GLY A 68 17.75 -7.40 -7.62
C GLY A 68 16.26 -7.71 -7.81
N ARG A 69 15.90 -8.29 -8.97
CA ARG A 69 14.51 -8.52 -9.40
C ARG A 69 13.71 -9.44 -8.47
N ARG A 70 14.37 -10.40 -7.81
CA ARG A 70 13.73 -11.34 -6.87
C ARG A 70 13.16 -10.63 -5.64
N ARG A 71 13.83 -9.56 -5.18
CA ARG A 71 13.36 -8.75 -4.04
C ARG A 71 12.06 -8.02 -4.37
N LEU A 72 11.91 -7.52 -5.60
CA LEU A 72 10.70 -6.83 -6.04
C LEU A 72 9.49 -7.77 -6.05
N VAL A 73 9.63 -8.96 -6.65
CA VAL A 73 8.54 -9.95 -6.73
C VAL A 73 8.10 -10.39 -5.32
N LEU A 74 9.05 -10.65 -4.41
CA LEU A 74 8.73 -11.00 -3.03
C LEU A 74 8.03 -9.86 -2.28
N THR A 75 8.46 -8.61 -2.51
CA THR A 75 7.81 -7.45 -1.87
C THR A 75 6.35 -7.32 -2.31
N ILE A 76 6.08 -7.52 -3.60
CA ILE A 76 4.71 -7.47 -4.15
C ILE A 76 3.86 -8.62 -3.60
N LEU A 77 4.39 -9.84 -3.57
CA LEU A 77 3.70 -11.01 -3.01
C LEU A 77 3.37 -10.83 -1.53
N LEU A 78 4.34 -10.39 -0.72
CA LEU A 78 4.13 -10.15 0.70
C LEU A 78 3.09 -9.04 0.91
N GLY A 79 3.17 -7.94 0.14
CA GLY A 79 2.18 -6.88 0.19
C GLY A 79 0.76 -7.38 -0.12
N PHE A 80 0.61 -8.26 -1.11
CA PHE A 80 -0.69 -8.85 -1.45
C PHE A 80 -1.23 -9.77 -0.35
N ILE A 81 -0.36 -10.60 0.24
CA ILE A 81 -0.73 -11.52 1.33
C ILE A 81 -1.16 -10.72 2.57
N PHE A 82 -0.34 -9.77 3.02
CA PHE A 82 -0.66 -8.96 4.19
C PHE A 82 -1.85 -8.05 3.96
N GLY A 83 -1.98 -7.44 2.78
CA GLY A 83 -3.15 -6.64 2.42
C GLY A 83 -4.45 -7.44 2.43
N SER A 84 -4.42 -8.68 1.90
CA SER A 84 -5.59 -9.57 1.89
C SER A 84 -5.95 -10.06 3.29
N LEU A 85 -4.95 -10.46 4.09
CA LEU A 85 -5.14 -10.82 5.50
C LEU A 85 -5.77 -9.68 6.29
N LEU A 86 -5.24 -8.47 6.11
CA LEU A 86 -5.72 -7.31 6.84
C LEU A 86 -7.14 -6.91 6.43
N ARG A 87 -7.50 -7.07 5.14
CA ARG A 87 -8.87 -6.92 4.68
C ARG A 87 -9.80 -7.96 5.33
N LEU A 88 -9.35 -9.22 5.44
CA LEU A 88 -10.14 -10.30 6.03
C LEU A 88 -10.36 -10.05 7.53
N VAL A 89 -9.32 -9.65 8.25
CA VAL A 89 -9.43 -9.26 9.68
C VAL A 89 -10.35 -8.05 9.82
N ALA A 90 -10.19 -7.02 9.00
CA ALA A 90 -11.03 -5.82 9.04
C ALA A 90 -12.52 -6.13 8.79
N GLN A 91 -12.83 -7.05 7.87
CA GLN A 91 -14.20 -7.50 7.61
C GLN A 91 -14.83 -8.23 8.81
N ASN A 92 -14.03 -8.95 9.59
CA ASN A 92 -14.52 -9.68 10.77
C ASN A 92 -14.64 -8.79 12.02
N LEU A 93 -13.84 -7.73 12.12
CA LEU A 93 -13.78 -6.86 13.30
C LEU A 93 -14.66 -5.60 13.19
N ILE A 94 -14.99 -5.14 11.98
CA ILE A 94 -15.66 -3.86 11.75
C ILE A 94 -17.04 -4.10 11.10
N PRO A 95 -18.15 -3.71 11.75
CA PRO A 95 -19.48 -3.88 11.19
C PRO A 95 -19.63 -3.08 9.87
N PRO A 96 -20.42 -3.58 8.89
CA PRO A 96 -20.44 -3.13 7.50
C PRO A 96 -20.92 -1.68 7.27
N LYS A 97 -21.16 -0.89 8.32
CA LYS A 97 -21.73 0.46 8.24
C LYS A 97 -20.74 1.56 7.84
N TYR A 98 -19.44 1.24 7.70
CA TYR A 98 -18.36 2.20 7.38
C TYR A 98 -17.43 1.76 6.22
N ILE A 99 -17.81 0.73 5.45
CA ILE A 99 -16.99 0.22 4.32
C ILE A 99 -17.10 1.10 3.09
#